data_AF-A0A124E355-F1
#
_entry.id   AF-A0A124E355-F1
#
_cell.length_a   1.000
_cell.length_b   1.000
_cell.length_c   1.000
_cell.angle_alpha   90.00
_cell.angle_beta   90.00
_cell.angle_gamma   90.00
#
_symmetry.space_group_name_H-M   'P 1'
#
loop_
_entity.id
_entity.type
_entity.pdbx_description
1 polymer ?
#
loop_
_entity_poly.entity_id
_entity_poly.type
_entity_poly.pdbx_seq_one_letter_code
_entity_poly.pdbx_strand_id
1 'polypeptide(L)'
;MTVYVDDMQRRARVGRLNAVWSHLTADTDDELHEFAAKLGLKRAWHQKPGTPISHYDVTEPKRQLAIRLGAVPIGYFSEESKDIIRRKIAKRDAAKAGPVMVCDEDAVLGFPGDLPPCPHPDPELDPTTGLTFCLSCLRRMNLT
;
A
#
# COMPACT_ATOMS: atom_id res chain seq x y z
N MET A 1 -13.05 -5.38 4.87
CA MET A 1 -13.72 -4.81 3.71
C MET A 1 -14.64 -3.69 4.15
N THR A 2 -14.12 -2.47 4.11
CA THR A 2 -14.88 -1.28 4.51
C THR A 2 -14.92 -0.32 3.34
N VAL A 3 -16.13 -0.01 2.90
CA VAL A 3 -16.39 0.95 1.83
C VAL A 3 -17.14 2.11 2.44
N TYR A 4 -16.75 3.31 2.08
CA TYR A 4 -17.26 4.55 2.64
C TYR A 4 -17.94 5.35 1.53
N VAL A 5 -19.05 6.00 1.86
CA VAL A 5 -19.73 6.94 0.97
C VAL A 5 -19.92 8.26 1.69
N ASP A 6 -19.50 9.36 1.06
CA ASP A 6 -19.64 10.67 1.68
C ASP A 6 -21.05 11.27 1.52
N ASP A 7 -21.30 12.36 2.24
CA ASP A 7 -22.54 13.12 2.22
C ASP A 7 -22.44 14.41 1.39
N MET A 8 -21.45 14.52 0.48
CA MET A 8 -21.16 15.73 -0.29
C MET A 8 -22.40 16.30 -0.99
N GLN A 9 -23.26 15.40 -1.50
CA GLN A 9 -24.57 15.69 -2.09
C GLN A 9 -24.60 16.96 -2.95
N ARG A 10 -23.58 17.14 -3.79
CA ARG A 10 -23.42 18.35 -4.59
C ARG A 10 -24.18 18.22 -5.90
N ARG A 11 -25.05 19.20 -6.20
CA ARG A 11 -25.70 19.29 -7.51
C ARG A 11 -24.67 19.70 -8.56
N ALA A 12 -24.48 18.86 -9.56
CA ALA A 12 -23.57 19.14 -10.67
C ALA A 12 -24.04 18.47 -11.97
N ARG A 13 -23.59 19.06 -13.08
CA ARG A 13 -23.75 18.48 -14.41
C ARG A 13 -22.49 17.71 -14.79
N VAL A 14 -22.60 16.40 -14.95
CA VAL A 14 -21.51 15.55 -15.47
C VAL A 14 -21.96 15.03 -16.84
N GLY A 15 -21.32 15.55 -17.88
CA GLY A 15 -21.73 15.32 -19.28
C GLY A 15 -23.17 15.77 -19.54
N ARG A 16 -24.05 14.81 -19.80
CA ARG A 16 -25.48 15.06 -20.07
C ARG A 16 -26.36 14.91 -18.81
N LEU A 17 -25.80 14.46 -17.69
CA LEU A 17 -26.56 14.14 -16.48
C LEU A 17 -26.46 15.29 -15.46
N ASN A 18 -27.61 15.84 -15.07
CA ASN A 18 -27.74 16.74 -13.93
C ASN A 18 -28.19 15.90 -12.73
N ALA A 19 -27.33 15.75 -11.72
CA ALA A 19 -27.62 14.94 -10.56
C ALA A 19 -26.97 15.50 -9.29
N VAL A 20 -27.33 14.91 -8.16
CA VAL A 20 -26.68 15.09 -6.86
C VAL A 20 -25.59 14.03 -6.74
N TRP A 21 -24.35 14.45 -6.52
CA TRP A 21 -23.18 13.61 -6.55
C TRP A 21 -22.54 13.49 -5.17
N SER A 22 -21.97 12.32 -4.90
CA SER A 22 -21.20 11.99 -3.70
C SER A 22 -20.09 11.02 -4.09
N HIS A 23 -19.08 10.86 -3.24
CA HIS A 23 -17.95 9.99 -3.55
C HIS A 23 -18.02 8.69 -2.75
N LEU A 24 -17.63 7.61 -3.43
CA LEU A 24 -17.45 6.28 -2.86
C LEU A 24 -15.95 5.96 -2.82
N THR A 25 -15.45 5.57 -1.66
CA THR A 25 -14.04 5.21 -1.46
C THR A 25 -13.90 3.97 -0.56
N ALA A 26 -12.71 3.37 -0.53
CA ALA A 26 -12.40 2.23 0.34
C ALA A 26 -10.92 2.27 0.76
N ASP A 27 -10.51 1.38 1.66
CA ASP A 27 -9.11 1.25 2.08
C ASP A 27 -8.20 0.75 0.95
N THR A 28 -8.72 -0.11 0.06
CA THR A 28 -8.00 -0.62 -1.12
C THR A 28 -8.81 -0.42 -2.41
N ASP A 29 -8.10 -0.37 -3.54
CA ASP A 29 -8.76 -0.27 -4.85
C ASP A 29 -9.57 -1.54 -5.15
N ASP A 30 -9.07 -2.73 -4.81
CA ASP A 30 -9.79 -3.99 -5.04
C ASP A 30 -11.14 -4.03 -4.31
N GLU A 31 -11.17 -3.66 -3.03
CA GLU A 31 -12.42 -3.59 -2.27
C GLU A 31 -13.40 -2.57 -2.87
N LEU A 32 -12.88 -1.42 -3.32
CA LEU A 32 -13.67 -0.39 -3.98
C LEU A 32 -14.31 -0.92 -5.27
N HIS A 33 -13.56 -1.70 -6.05
CA HIS A 33 -14.01 -2.24 -7.32
C HIS A 33 -15.03 -3.36 -7.19
N GLU A 34 -14.81 -4.26 -6.24
CA GLU A 34 -15.78 -5.31 -5.92
C GLU A 34 -17.12 -4.71 -5.49
N PHE A 35 -17.09 -3.66 -4.66
CA PHE A 35 -18.29 -2.97 -4.22
C PHE A 35 -18.94 -2.16 -5.35
N ALA A 36 -18.14 -1.49 -6.17
CA ALA A 36 -18.62 -0.78 -7.35
C ALA A 36 -19.34 -1.73 -8.33
N ALA A 37 -18.84 -2.95 -8.52
CA ALA A 37 -19.49 -3.98 -9.32
C ALA A 37 -20.85 -4.39 -8.73
N LYS A 38 -20.96 -4.57 -7.41
CA LYS A 38 -22.23 -4.84 -6.71
C LYS A 38 -23.24 -3.70 -6.89
N LEU A 39 -22.78 -2.45 -6.95
CA LEU A 39 -23.61 -1.29 -7.25
C LEU A 39 -23.98 -1.16 -8.73
N GLY A 40 -23.39 -1.95 -9.62
CA GLY A 40 -23.54 -1.82 -11.08
C GLY A 40 -22.87 -0.58 -11.66
N LEU A 41 -21.77 -0.11 -11.05
CA LEU A 41 -20.91 0.93 -11.61
C LEU A 41 -19.92 0.29 -12.59
N LYS A 42 -19.59 1.02 -13.67
CA LYS A 42 -18.61 0.55 -14.66
C LYS A 42 -17.20 0.77 -14.14
N ARG A 43 -16.29 -0.19 -14.37
CA ARG A 43 -14.87 -0.04 -14.00
C ARG A 43 -14.24 1.23 -14.58
N ALA A 44 -14.63 1.62 -15.79
CA ALA A 44 -14.17 2.83 -16.47
C ALA A 44 -14.59 4.16 -15.80
N TRP A 45 -15.49 4.15 -14.81
CA TRP A 45 -15.86 5.34 -14.04
C TRP A 45 -14.97 5.58 -12.82
N HIS A 46 -13.97 4.72 -12.62
CA HIS A 46 -12.99 4.88 -11.56
C HIS A 46 -12.12 6.10 -11.81
N GLN A 47 -11.93 6.93 -10.78
CA GLN A 47 -11.11 8.12 -10.86
C GLN A 47 -9.85 7.99 -10.01
N LYS A 48 -8.75 8.51 -10.56
CA LYS A 48 -7.43 8.62 -9.89
C LYS A 48 -6.92 7.26 -9.36
N PRO A 49 -6.81 6.23 -10.24
CA PRO A 49 -6.33 4.91 -9.85
C PRO A 49 -4.93 4.94 -9.23
N GLY A 50 -4.67 4.09 -8.24
CA GLY A 50 -3.36 4.02 -7.57
C GLY A 50 -3.01 5.23 -6.70
N THR A 51 -3.95 6.15 -6.48
CA THR A 51 -3.77 7.29 -5.59
C THR A 51 -4.57 7.12 -4.30
N PRO A 52 -4.16 7.76 -3.18
CA PRO A 52 -4.94 7.73 -1.93
C PRO A 52 -6.36 8.26 -2.10
N ILE A 53 -6.57 9.15 -3.08
CA ILE A 53 -7.84 9.77 -3.43
C ILE A 53 -8.58 9.01 -4.55
N SER A 54 -8.26 7.73 -4.75
CA SER A 54 -9.02 6.80 -5.59
C SER A 54 -10.48 6.69 -5.13
N HIS A 55 -11.42 6.95 -6.04
CA HIS A 55 -12.86 6.99 -5.75
C HIS A 55 -13.74 6.73 -6.98
N TYR A 56 -15.03 6.52 -6.73
CA TYR A 56 -16.11 6.58 -7.72
C TYR A 56 -17.07 7.71 -7.39
N ASP A 57 -17.57 8.39 -8.42
CA ASP A 57 -18.70 9.30 -8.29
C ASP A 57 -20.01 8.51 -8.35
N VAL A 58 -20.86 8.71 -7.35
CA VAL A 58 -22.19 8.09 -7.26
C VAL A 58 -23.28 9.15 -7.21
N THR A 59 -24.40 8.87 -7.89
CA THR A 59 -25.59 9.69 -7.78
C THR A 59 -26.35 9.38 -6.49
N GLU A 60 -27.20 10.29 -6.02
CA GLU A 60 -27.95 10.09 -4.77
C GLU A 60 -28.71 8.75 -4.67
N PRO A 61 -29.41 8.24 -5.71
CA PRO A 61 -30.02 6.91 -5.63
C PRO A 61 -29.01 5.78 -5.43
N LYS A 62 -27.82 5.90 -6.02
CA LYS A 62 -26.71 4.94 -5.86
C LYS A 62 -26.06 5.06 -4.49
N ARG A 63 -25.93 6.26 -3.93
CA ARG A 63 -25.48 6.49 -2.55
C ARG A 63 -26.41 5.80 -1.54
N GLN A 64 -27.73 6.00 -1.68
CA GLN A 64 -28.70 5.33 -0.81
C GLN A 64 -28.64 3.81 -0.94
N LEU A 65 -28.41 3.30 -2.16
CA LEU A 65 -28.18 1.87 -2.37
C LEU A 65 -26.87 1.40 -1.73
N ALA A 66 -25.80 2.18 -1.81
CA ALA A 66 -24.52 1.88 -1.17
C ALA A 66 -24.70 1.67 0.34
N ILE A 67 -25.40 2.60 0.99
CA ILE A 67 -25.68 2.54 2.44
C ILE A 67 -26.47 1.27 2.77
N ARG A 68 -27.51 0.95 1.98
CA ARG A 68 -28.29 -0.30 2.17
C ARG A 68 -27.46 -1.57 1.99
N LEU A 69 -26.42 -1.53 1.16
CA LEU A 69 -25.49 -2.63 0.92
C LEU A 69 -24.36 -2.69 1.97
N GLY A 70 -24.35 -1.79 2.96
CA GLY A 70 -23.38 -1.78 4.06
C GLY A 70 -22.21 -0.82 3.87
N ALA A 71 -22.28 0.12 2.93
CA ALA A 71 -21.31 1.22 2.89
C ALA A 71 -21.49 2.12 4.13
N VAL A 72 -20.37 2.51 4.74
CA VAL A 72 -20.35 3.39 5.91
C VAL A 72 -20.54 4.84 5.45
N PRO A 73 -21.59 5.55 5.88
CA PRO A 73 -21.75 6.95 5.58
C PRO A 73 -20.71 7.77 6.34
N ILE A 74 -20.03 8.68 5.65
CA ILE A 74 -19.06 9.61 6.26
C ILE A 74 -19.37 11.04 5.84
N GLY A 75 -18.82 12.01 6.58
CA GLY A 75 -18.91 13.42 6.19
C GLY A 75 -17.92 13.75 5.08
N TYR A 76 -18.33 14.61 4.14
CA TYR A 76 -17.44 15.19 3.15
C TYR A 76 -16.46 16.16 3.83
N PHE A 77 -15.16 15.96 3.61
CA PHE A 77 -14.08 16.67 4.34
C PHE A 77 -14.14 16.56 5.88
N SER A 78 -14.82 15.54 6.41
CA SER A 78 -14.80 15.27 7.85
C SER A 78 -13.46 14.69 8.30
N GLU A 79 -13.25 14.59 9.63
CA GLU A 79 -12.03 13.97 10.15
C GLU A 79 -11.93 12.49 9.75
N GLU A 80 -13.05 11.77 9.69
CA GLU A 80 -13.09 10.38 9.24
C GLU A 80 -12.61 10.25 7.78
N SER A 81 -13.06 11.15 6.90
CA SER A 81 -12.61 11.20 5.50
C SER A 81 -11.11 11.46 5.40
N LYS A 82 -10.60 12.45 6.17
CA LYS A 82 -9.17 12.76 6.21
C LYS A 82 -8.35 11.61 6.76
N ASP A 83 -8.84 10.91 7.77
CA ASP A 83 -8.17 9.75 8.36
C ASP A 83 -8.06 8.59 7.38
N ILE A 84 -9.10 8.34 6.58
CA ILE A 84 -9.03 7.35 5.49
C ILE A 84 -7.88 7.72 4.52
N ILE A 85 -7.79 8.99 4.12
CA ILE A 85 -6.72 9.45 3.21
C ILE A 85 -5.33 9.33 3.87
N ARG A 86 -5.18 9.75 5.13
CA ARG A 86 -3.92 9.61 5.90
C ARG A 86 -3.48 8.15 5.96
N ARG A 87 -4.40 7.22 6.26
CA ARG A 87 -4.13 5.77 6.27
C ARG A 87 -3.68 5.26 4.91
N LYS A 88 -4.33 5.69 3.82
CA LYS A 88 -3.97 5.28 2.46
C LYS A 88 -2.61 5.83 2.03
N ILE A 89 -2.27 7.06 2.41
CA ILE A 89 -0.93 7.63 2.19
C ILE A 89 0.13 6.81 2.94
N ALA A 90 -0.08 6.57 4.24
CA ALA A 90 0.86 5.80 5.05
C ALA A 90 1.08 4.39 4.49
N LYS A 91 0.00 3.69 4.10
CA LYS A 91 0.10 2.37 3.44
C LYS A 91 0.90 2.42 2.14
N ARG A 92 0.65 3.42 1.29
CA ARG A 92 1.39 3.61 0.04
C ARG A 92 2.87 3.87 0.29
N ASP A 93 3.17 4.76 1.22
CA ASP A 93 4.55 5.16 1.53
C ASP A 93 5.31 3.99 2.15
N ALA A 94 4.68 3.21 3.03
CA ALA A 94 5.24 1.95 3.55
C ALA A 94 5.47 0.92 2.43
N ALA A 95 4.55 0.76 1.48
CA ALA A 95 4.74 -0.13 0.33
C ALA A 95 5.88 0.33 -0.58
N LYS A 96 6.08 1.66 -0.72
CA LYS A 96 7.18 2.23 -1.52
C LYS A 96 8.53 2.14 -0.83
N ALA A 97 8.57 2.25 0.50
CA ALA A 97 9.80 2.11 1.29
C ALA A 97 10.40 0.69 1.20
N GLY A 98 9.63 -0.29 0.73
CA GLY A 98 10.04 -1.69 0.69
C GLY A 98 10.22 -2.28 2.09
N PRO A 99 10.51 -3.58 2.22
CA PRO A 99 10.92 -4.12 3.51
C PRO A 99 12.23 -3.42 3.90
N VAL A 100 12.16 -2.60 4.95
CA VAL A 100 13.36 -2.08 5.60
C VAL A 100 14.04 -3.30 6.23
N MET A 101 15.13 -3.77 5.62
CA MET A 101 16.10 -4.63 6.30
C MET A 101 16.65 -3.82 7.47
N VAL A 102 16.07 -4.03 8.65
CA VAL A 102 16.62 -3.48 9.89
C VAL A 102 17.82 -4.35 10.22
N CYS A 103 19.02 -3.80 10.00
CA CYS A 103 20.23 -4.30 10.63
C CYS A 103 20.17 -3.81 12.08
N ASP A 104 19.69 -4.64 13.00
CA ASP A 104 19.64 -4.27 14.42
C ASP A 104 21.06 -4.23 15.00
N GLU A 105 21.44 -3.08 15.57
CA GLU A 105 22.73 -2.82 16.22
C GLU A 105 22.74 -3.16 17.73
N ASP A 106 21.67 -3.79 18.24
CA ASP A 106 21.51 -4.23 19.64
C ASP A 106 21.25 -5.74 19.76
N ALA A 107 21.86 -6.56 18.88
CA ALA A 107 22.02 -7.99 19.13
C ALA A 107 23.02 -8.21 20.29
N VAL A 108 22.52 -8.07 21.53
CA VAL A 108 23.20 -8.50 22.74
C VAL A 108 23.54 -9.99 22.59
N LEU A 109 24.83 -10.31 22.68
CA LEU A 109 25.40 -11.65 22.55
C LEU A 109 24.63 -12.70 23.36
N GLY A 110 23.83 -13.50 22.66
CA GLY A 110 23.24 -14.74 23.15
C GLY A 110 23.88 -15.95 22.49
N PHE A 111 24.93 -16.49 23.12
CA PHE A 111 25.73 -17.69 22.75
C PHE A 111 26.44 -17.70 21.37
N PRO A 112 27.59 -18.42 21.27
CA PRO A 112 28.65 -18.17 20.29
C PRO A 112 28.56 -19.02 19.02
N GLY A 113 29.03 -18.42 17.92
CA GLY A 113 29.47 -19.07 16.67
C GLY A 113 28.71 -18.54 15.45
N ASP A 114 29.16 -17.56 14.67
CA ASP A 114 30.50 -17.01 14.52
C ASP A 114 30.37 -15.61 13.86
N LEU A 115 30.56 -14.58 14.68
CA LEU A 115 30.98 -13.19 14.46
C LEU A 115 30.41 -12.27 13.32
N PRO A 116 30.26 -10.96 13.63
CA PRO A 116 29.98 -9.89 12.67
C PRO A 116 31.23 -9.48 11.84
N PRO A 117 31.04 -8.67 10.77
CA PRO A 117 31.86 -8.67 9.57
C PRO A 117 33.14 -7.84 9.68
N CYS A 118 34.17 -8.24 8.91
CA CYS A 118 35.46 -7.53 8.90
C CYS A 118 35.34 -6.13 8.27
N PRO A 119 35.93 -5.10 8.89
CA PRO A 119 36.17 -3.82 8.24
C PRO A 119 37.39 -3.98 7.30
N HIS A 120 37.35 -3.34 6.11
CA HIS A 120 38.45 -2.99 5.18
C HIS A 120 39.44 -4.07 4.63
N PRO A 121 40.12 -3.82 3.49
CA PRO A 121 39.65 -3.42 2.17
C PRO A 121 39.95 -4.50 1.10
N ASP A 122 39.16 -4.45 0.01
CA ASP A 122 39.27 -5.09 -1.30
C ASP A 122 39.70 -6.56 -1.40
N PRO A 123 38.80 -7.46 -1.82
CA PRO A 123 39.19 -8.81 -2.13
C PRO A 123 39.72 -8.90 -3.57
N GLU A 124 40.95 -9.36 -3.74
CA GLU A 124 41.43 -9.79 -5.07
C GLU A 124 40.56 -10.95 -5.57
N LEU A 125 39.97 -10.76 -6.74
CA LEU A 125 39.16 -11.75 -7.45
C LEU A 125 40.07 -12.91 -7.94
N ASP A 126 39.71 -14.15 -7.62
CA ASP A 126 40.32 -15.33 -8.26
C ASP A 126 39.89 -15.40 -9.74
N PRO A 127 40.82 -15.36 -10.71
CA PRO A 127 40.50 -15.32 -12.13
C PRO A 127 39.96 -16.64 -12.69
N THR A 128 39.94 -17.72 -11.92
CA THR A 128 39.53 -19.06 -12.42
C THR A 128 38.04 -19.34 -12.17
N THR A 129 37.46 -18.77 -11.11
CA THR A 129 36.11 -19.13 -10.64
C THR A 129 35.19 -17.92 -10.44
N GLY A 130 35.73 -16.70 -10.40
CA GLY A 130 34.94 -15.47 -10.20
C GLY A 130 34.33 -15.31 -8.80
N LEU A 131 34.74 -16.13 -7.83
CA LEU A 131 34.25 -16.08 -6.45
C LEU A 131 35.30 -15.45 -5.53
N THR A 132 34.80 -14.63 -4.61
CA THR A 132 35.60 -13.88 -3.66
C THR A 132 35.76 -14.69 -2.36
N PHE A 133 36.95 -15.22 -2.08
CA PHE A 133 37.21 -15.96 -0.84
C PHE A 133 38.23 -15.24 0.05
N CYS A 134 37.90 -15.08 1.34
CA CYS A 134 38.86 -14.66 2.35
C CYS A 134 39.82 -15.84 2.66
N LEU A 135 41.14 -15.60 2.74
CA LEU A 135 42.15 -16.65 3.02
C LEU A 135 41.85 -17.46 4.31
N SER A 136 41.08 -16.90 5.25
CA SER A 136 40.62 -17.62 6.45
C SER A 136 39.61 -18.75 6.16
N CYS A 137 38.80 -18.66 5.10
CA CYS A 137 37.89 -19.75 4.69
C CYS A 137 38.65 -20.92 4.03
N LEU A 138 39.66 -20.62 3.21
CA LEU A 138 40.47 -21.63 2.51
C LEU A 138 41.27 -22.52 3.48
N ARG A 139 41.73 -21.98 4.61
CA ARG A 139 42.38 -22.79 5.67
C ARG A 139 41.43 -23.68 6.47
N ARG A 140 40.11 -23.43 6.44
CA ARG A 140 39.12 -24.24 7.16
C ARG A 140 38.58 -25.41 6.31
N MET A 141 38.80 -25.38 4.99
CA MET A 141 38.36 -26.43 4.05
C MET A 141 39.39 -27.54 3.78
N ASN A 142 40.64 -27.40 4.25
CA ASN A 142 41.69 -28.40 4.09
C ASN A 142 42.26 -28.84 5.46
N LEU A 143 41.44 -29.55 6.24
CA LEU A 143 41.90 -30.35 7.38
C LEU A 143 41.53 -31.82 7.16
N THR A 144 42.32 -32.47 6.31
CA THR A 144 43.04 -33.72 6.65
C THR A 144 44.46 -33.59 6.13
#